data_AF-A0A8T4S3B5-F1
#
_entry.id   AF-A0A8T4S3B5-F1
#
_cell.length_a   1.000
_cell.length_b   1.000
_cell.length_c   1.000
_cell.angle_alpha   90.00
_cell.angle_beta   90.00
_cell.angle_gamma   90.00
#
_symmetry.space_group_name_H-M   'P 1'
#
loop_
_entity.id
_entity.type
_entity.pdbx_description
1 polymer ?
#
loop_
_entity_poly.entity_id
_entity_poly.type
_entity_poly.pdbx_seq_one_letter_code
_entity_poly.pdbx_strand_id
1 'polypeptide(L)'
;MRNDKFLLERLEQIWLLLFNEIPKLNNVVIKFKGKSKNKFGHIKKTGEDTEIAINSLFKFDMIPEYIIDLTIAHELSHYAHGFNSPLKKKYKHPHKGGIVTKELKIRGFDKMLKKEKMWFKYEWPKIYEQIATFKN
;
A
#
# COMPACT_ATOMS: atom_id res chain seq x y z
N MET A 1 -6.64 -14.99 9.52
CA MET A 1 -7.03 -13.62 9.12
C MET A 1 -6.09 -12.61 9.75
N ARG A 2 -5.46 -11.78 8.92
CA ARG A 2 -4.55 -10.72 9.34
C ARG A 2 -5.29 -9.58 10.06
N ASN A 3 -4.56 -8.82 10.88
CA ASN A 3 -5.09 -7.72 11.69
C ASN A 3 -4.23 -6.45 11.52
N ASP A 4 -4.61 -5.36 12.18
CA ASP A 4 -3.89 -4.08 12.05
C ASP A 4 -2.47 -4.15 12.64
N LYS A 5 -2.22 -5.03 13.64
CA LYS A 5 -0.89 -5.30 14.17
C LYS A 5 0.05 -5.85 13.09
N PHE A 6 -0.43 -6.82 12.30
CA PHE A 6 0.31 -7.34 11.14
C PHE A 6 0.68 -6.21 10.16
N LEU A 7 -0.25 -5.30 9.85
CA LEU A 7 0.05 -4.18 8.94
C LEU A 7 1.10 -3.23 9.52
N LEU A 8 1.05 -2.95 10.82
CA LEU A 8 2.04 -2.12 11.49
C LEU A 8 3.44 -2.74 11.39
N GLU A 9 3.56 -4.04 11.70
CA GLU A 9 4.83 -4.77 11.58
C GLU A 9 5.37 -4.74 10.15
N ARG A 10 4.51 -4.94 9.13
CA ARG A 10 4.92 -4.83 7.72
C ARG A 10 5.34 -3.42 7.34
N LEU A 11 4.61 -2.40 7.78
CA LEU A 11 4.94 -1.00 7.54
C LEU A 11 6.32 -0.66 8.12
N GLU A 12 6.58 -1.03 9.37
CA GLU A 12 7.84 -0.76 10.05
C GLU A 12 9.01 -1.45 9.36
N GLN A 13 8.84 -2.71 8.96
CA GLN A 13 9.86 -3.46 8.22
C GLN A 13 10.16 -2.82 6.86
N ILE A 14 9.13 -2.49 6.07
CA ILE A 14 9.30 -1.87 4.75
C ILE A 14 9.94 -0.48 4.88
N TRP A 15 9.52 0.30 5.88
CA TRP A 15 10.11 1.61 6.11
C TRP A 15 11.59 1.50 6.49
N LEU A 16 11.92 0.64 7.47
CA LEU A 16 13.28 0.45 7.96
C LEU A 16 14.23 -0.08 6.88
N LEU A 17 13.76 -0.98 6.02
CA LEU A 17 14.62 -1.62 5.02
C LEU A 17 14.71 -0.81 3.72
N LEU A 18 13.62 -0.17 3.32
CA LEU A 18 13.49 0.39 1.97
C LEU A 18 13.25 1.89 1.93
N PHE A 19 12.86 2.55 3.03
CA PHE A 19 12.61 4.00 3.10
C PHE A 19 13.30 4.65 4.31
N ASN A 20 14.43 4.09 4.76
CA ASN A 20 15.12 4.53 5.97
C ASN A 20 15.62 5.98 5.91
N GLU A 21 15.83 6.51 4.71
CA GLU A 21 16.25 7.88 4.49
C GLU A 21 15.08 8.88 4.46
N ILE A 22 13.84 8.38 4.46
CA ILE A 22 12.64 9.23 4.51
C ILE A 22 12.30 9.52 5.98
N PRO A 23 12.38 10.78 6.43
CA PRO A 23 12.08 11.11 7.81
C PRO A 23 10.59 10.98 8.11
N LYS A 24 10.27 10.38 9.25
CA LYS A 24 8.92 10.26 9.79
C LYS A 24 8.58 11.50 10.61
N LEU A 25 8.13 12.56 9.93
CA LEU A 25 7.89 13.89 10.52
C LEU A 25 6.54 14.01 11.26
N ASN A 26 5.67 13.02 11.13
CA ASN A 26 4.41 12.91 11.85
C ASN A 26 4.09 11.44 12.12
N ASN A 27 3.08 11.19 12.93
CA ASN A 27 2.61 9.83 13.15
C ASN A 27 1.98 9.27 11.86
N VAL A 28 2.36 8.04 11.50
CA VAL A 28 1.85 7.32 10.34
C VAL A 28 1.12 6.09 10.83
N VAL A 29 -0.21 6.15 10.78
CA VAL A 29 -1.10 5.08 11.20
C VAL A 29 -1.45 4.23 10.00
N ILE A 30 -1.36 2.90 10.14
CA ILE A 30 -1.80 1.95 9.13
C ILE A 30 -2.90 1.06 9.67
N LYS A 31 -3.93 0.80 8.85
CA LYS A 31 -5.04 -0.10 9.22
C LYS A 31 -5.75 -0.67 8.01
N PHE A 32 -6.46 -1.78 8.22
CA PHE A 32 -7.40 -2.29 7.24
C PHE A 32 -8.68 -1.45 7.24
N LYS A 33 -9.09 -0.95 6.07
CA LYS A 33 -10.27 -0.11 5.93
C LYS A 33 -10.95 -0.26 4.57
N GLY A 34 -12.28 -0.26 4.60
CA GLY A 34 -13.11 -0.36 3.40
C GLY A 34 -13.02 -1.73 2.72
N LYS A 35 -13.93 -1.98 1.79
CA LYS A 35 -13.92 -3.18 0.93
C LYS A 35 -14.12 -2.69 -0.49
N SER A 36 -13.11 -2.88 -1.35
CA SER A 36 -13.18 -2.45 -2.75
C SER A 36 -12.63 -3.51 -3.69
N LYS A 37 -13.24 -3.67 -4.87
CA LYS A 37 -12.67 -4.53 -5.91
C LYS A 37 -11.44 -3.89 -6.58
N ASN A 38 -11.41 -2.56 -6.68
CA ASN A 38 -10.51 -1.83 -7.58
C ASN A 38 -9.51 -0.90 -6.87
N LYS A 39 -9.61 -0.76 -5.54
CA LYS A 39 -8.70 0.10 -4.75
C LYS A 39 -8.04 -0.72 -3.65
N PHE A 40 -6.74 -0.93 -3.75
CA PHE A 40 -5.98 -1.78 -2.82
C PHE A 40 -5.46 -1.02 -1.61
N GLY A 41 -5.08 0.24 -1.81
CA GLY A 41 -4.64 1.14 -0.74
C GLY A 41 -5.09 2.56 -1.00
N HIS A 42 -4.95 3.40 0.02
CA HIS A 42 -4.83 4.84 -0.14
C HIS A 42 -4.15 5.46 1.07
N ILE A 43 -3.52 6.61 0.86
CA ILE A 43 -2.98 7.48 1.90
C ILE A 43 -3.80 8.78 2.01
N LYS A 44 -4.00 9.26 3.23
CA LYS A 44 -4.65 10.56 3.50
C LYS A 44 -4.08 11.23 4.74
N LYS A 45 -4.04 12.56 4.73
CA LYS A 45 -3.78 13.33 5.95
C LYS A 45 -5.02 13.32 6.85
N THR A 46 -4.84 13.09 8.15
CA THR A 46 -5.92 13.04 9.15
C THR A 46 -5.48 13.85 10.36
N GLY A 47 -5.88 15.13 10.41
CA GLY A 47 -5.33 16.08 11.39
C GLY A 47 -3.83 16.30 11.16
N GLU A 48 -3.04 16.09 12.20
CA GLU A 48 -1.57 16.15 12.16
C GLU A 48 -0.95 14.83 11.64
N ASP A 49 -1.72 13.74 11.65
CA ASP A 49 -1.27 12.41 11.30
C ASP A 49 -1.48 12.08 9.82
N THR A 50 -0.81 11.03 9.37
CA THR A 50 -1.05 10.41 8.07
C THR A 50 -1.63 9.02 8.27
N GLU A 51 -2.75 8.73 7.60
CA GLU A 51 -3.39 7.40 7.60
C GLU A 51 -3.08 6.71 6.27
N ILE A 52 -2.46 5.52 6.35
CA ILE A 52 -2.39 4.54 5.27
C ILE A 52 -3.49 3.51 5.49
N ALA A 53 -4.39 3.39 4.53
CA ALA A 53 -5.50 2.45 4.60
C ALA A 53 -5.30 1.35 3.56
N ILE A 54 -5.19 0.11 4.03
CA ILE A 54 -5.14 -1.08 3.17
C ILE A 54 -6.55 -1.66 3.08
N ASN A 55 -6.95 -2.12 1.91
CA ASN A 55 -8.28 -2.69 1.69
C ASN A 55 -8.53 -3.89 2.62
N SER A 56 -9.66 -3.90 3.36
CA SER A 56 -9.96 -4.96 4.33
C SER A 56 -10.16 -6.34 3.70
N LEU A 57 -10.30 -6.46 2.38
CA LEU A 57 -10.26 -7.76 1.70
C LEU A 57 -8.88 -8.43 1.79
N PHE A 58 -7.82 -7.68 2.13
CA PHE A 58 -6.47 -8.22 2.28
C PHE A 58 -6.22 -8.89 3.64
N LYS A 59 -7.23 -8.89 4.53
CA LYS A 59 -7.22 -9.67 5.78
C LYS A 59 -7.26 -11.18 5.54
N PHE A 60 -7.74 -11.63 4.39
CA PHE A 60 -7.85 -13.05 4.07
C PHE A 60 -6.50 -13.60 3.64
N ASP A 61 -6.11 -14.76 4.19
CA ASP A 61 -4.77 -15.32 4.02
C ASP A 61 -4.50 -15.80 2.58
N MET A 62 -5.56 -15.99 1.78
CA MET A 62 -5.50 -16.20 0.32
C MET A 62 -4.90 -15.03 -0.47
N ILE A 63 -4.84 -13.83 0.11
CA ILE A 63 -4.15 -12.70 -0.51
C ILE A 63 -2.65 -12.86 -0.25
N PRO A 64 -1.81 -12.92 -1.29
CA PRO A 64 -0.37 -13.05 -1.11
C PRO A 64 0.23 -11.85 -0.37
N GLU A 65 1.18 -12.09 0.53
CA GLU A 65 1.80 -11.01 1.33
C GLU A 65 2.51 -9.96 0.47
N TYR A 66 3.14 -10.37 -0.63
CA TYR A 66 3.83 -9.42 -1.52
C TYR A 66 2.88 -8.37 -2.13
N ILE A 67 1.58 -8.67 -2.26
CA ILE A 67 0.57 -7.70 -2.71
C ILE A 67 0.34 -6.64 -1.62
N ILE A 68 0.32 -7.07 -0.36
CA ILE A 68 0.21 -6.18 0.80
C ILE A 68 1.45 -5.29 0.89
N ASP A 69 2.64 -5.88 0.77
CA ASP A 69 3.90 -5.14 0.83
C ASP A 69 4.01 -4.10 -0.28
N LEU A 70 3.69 -4.50 -1.51
CA LEU A 70 3.70 -3.61 -2.65
C LEU A 70 2.69 -2.45 -2.48
N THR A 71 1.52 -2.75 -1.91
CA THR A 71 0.51 -1.72 -1.59
C THR A 71 1.04 -0.76 -0.52
N ILE A 72 1.65 -1.25 0.55
CA ILE A 72 2.26 -0.41 1.60
C ILE A 72 3.37 0.46 1.00
N ALA A 73 4.28 -0.12 0.22
CA ALA A 73 5.37 0.61 -0.43
C ALA A 73 4.85 1.66 -1.42
N HIS A 74 3.71 1.40 -2.09
CA HIS A 74 3.05 2.37 -2.96
C HIS A 74 2.58 3.60 -2.17
N GLU A 75 1.90 3.38 -1.05
CA GLU A 75 1.44 4.47 -0.19
C GLU A 75 2.61 5.20 0.49
N LEU A 76 3.69 4.49 0.86
CA LEU A 76 4.93 5.12 1.34
C LEU A 76 5.62 5.96 0.28
N SER A 77 5.57 5.55 -0.99
CA SER A 77 6.10 6.37 -2.10
C SER A 77 5.34 7.70 -2.20
N HIS A 78 4.02 7.69 -1.99
CA HIS A 78 3.25 8.93 -1.88
C HIS A 78 3.72 9.80 -0.71
N TYR A 79 3.88 9.20 0.48
CA TYR A 79 4.39 9.91 1.66
C TYR A 79 5.74 10.56 1.36
N ALA A 80 6.70 9.79 0.85
CA ALA A 80 8.07 10.18 0.52
C ALA A 80 8.16 11.26 -0.57
N HIS A 81 7.12 11.40 -1.39
CA HIS A 81 6.99 12.44 -2.41
C HIS A 81 6.27 13.70 -1.92
N GLY A 82 5.84 13.75 -0.66
CA GLY A 82 5.13 14.89 -0.06
C GLY A 82 3.61 14.86 -0.26
N PHE A 83 3.04 13.74 -0.70
CA PHE A 83 1.60 13.60 -0.85
C PHE A 83 1.00 13.05 0.45
N ASN A 84 0.03 13.78 1.01
CA ASN A 84 -0.60 13.43 2.28
C ASN A 84 0.39 13.26 3.45
N SER A 85 1.55 13.93 3.36
CA SER A 85 2.59 13.97 4.37
C SER A 85 3.00 15.44 4.64
N PRO A 86 3.67 15.71 5.77
CA PRO A 86 4.26 17.02 6.06
C PRO A 86 5.51 17.34 5.23
N LEU A 87 6.01 16.39 4.43
CA LEU A 87 7.19 16.59 3.60
C LEU A 87 6.91 17.58 2.47
N LYS A 88 7.96 18.30 2.04
CA LYS A 88 7.88 19.15 0.85
C LYS A 88 7.52 18.31 -0.37
N LYS A 89 6.49 18.72 -1.11
CA LYS A 89 6.07 18.07 -2.36
C LYS A 89 7.22 18.07 -3.38
N LYS A 90 7.67 16.88 -3.77
CA LYS A 90 8.68 16.68 -4.83
C LYS A 90 8.08 16.84 -6.23
N TYR A 91 6.78 16.56 -6.37
CA TYR A 91 6.08 16.59 -7.66
C TYR A 91 4.71 17.27 -7.54
N LYS A 92 4.20 17.80 -8.65
CA LYS A 92 2.87 18.42 -8.70
C LYS A 92 1.73 17.40 -8.60
N HIS A 93 1.89 16.24 -9.22
CA HIS A 93 0.85 15.20 -9.30
C HIS A 93 1.42 13.81 -8.96
N PRO A 94 0.71 13.00 -8.15
CA PRO A 94 1.24 11.77 -7.56
C PRO A 94 1.50 10.61 -8.52
N HIS A 95 0.84 10.55 -9.67
CA HIS A 95 1.02 9.45 -10.63
C HIS A 95 1.48 9.89 -12.02
N LYS A 96 1.60 11.21 -12.26
CA LYS A 96 1.96 11.72 -13.58
C LYS A 96 3.36 11.24 -13.95
N GLY A 97 3.51 10.65 -15.13
CA GLY A 97 4.79 10.11 -15.61
C GLY A 97 5.25 8.85 -14.86
N GLY A 98 4.36 8.19 -14.12
CA GLY A 98 4.64 6.94 -13.41
C GLY A 98 5.64 7.10 -12.26
N ILE A 99 5.72 8.28 -11.63
CA ILE A 99 6.72 8.58 -10.59
C ILE A 99 6.69 7.60 -9.41
N VAL A 100 5.51 7.18 -8.95
CA VAL A 100 5.38 6.16 -7.90
C VAL A 100 5.86 4.80 -8.38
N THR A 101 5.51 4.40 -9.62
CA THR A 101 6.02 3.16 -10.20
C THR A 101 7.54 3.18 -10.35
N LYS A 102 8.13 4.32 -10.72
CA LYS A 102 9.58 4.50 -10.81
C LYS A 102 10.23 4.40 -9.43
N GLU A 103 9.66 5.05 -8.42
CA GLU A 103 10.08 4.93 -7.01
C GLU A 103 10.09 3.46 -6.58
N LEU A 104 8.98 2.74 -6.76
CA LEU A 104 8.87 1.33 -6.42
C LEU A 104 9.94 0.48 -7.12
N LYS A 105 10.24 0.73 -8.39
CA LYS A 105 11.31 0.03 -9.11
C LYS A 105 12.69 0.30 -8.53
N ILE A 106 13.00 1.55 -8.20
CA ILE A 106 14.26 1.95 -7.55
C ILE A 106 14.40 1.26 -6.19
N ARG A 107 13.28 1.09 -5.47
CA ARG A 107 13.19 0.40 -4.17
C ARG A 107 13.21 -1.13 -4.28
N GLY A 108 13.40 -1.70 -5.47
CA GLY A 108 13.52 -3.15 -5.68
C GLY A 108 12.23 -3.90 -6.03
N PHE A 109 11.09 -3.21 -6.19
CA PHE A 109 9.78 -3.85 -6.44
C PHE A 109 9.49 -4.17 -7.92
N ASP A 110 10.44 -4.05 -8.86
CA ASP A 110 10.15 -4.28 -10.29
C ASP A 110 9.57 -5.68 -10.58
N LYS A 111 10.12 -6.73 -9.95
CA LYS A 111 9.60 -8.10 -10.08
C LYS A 111 8.20 -8.22 -9.47
N MET A 112 7.94 -7.57 -8.35
CA MET A 112 6.64 -7.61 -7.66
C MET A 112 5.55 -6.88 -8.44
N LEU A 113 5.86 -5.74 -9.06
CA LEU A 113 4.94 -5.02 -9.96
C LEU A 113 4.49 -5.89 -11.15
N LYS A 114 5.41 -6.66 -11.73
CA LYS A 114 5.08 -7.61 -12.82
C LYS A 114 4.17 -8.73 -12.31
N LYS A 115 4.47 -9.29 -11.12
CA LYS A 115 3.64 -10.33 -10.48
C LYS A 115 2.25 -9.80 -10.13
N GLU A 116 2.15 -8.62 -9.53
CA GLU A 116 0.88 -7.97 -9.20
C GLU A 116 0.01 -7.82 -10.44
N LYS A 117 0.56 -7.36 -11.56
CA LYS A 117 -0.20 -7.22 -12.81
C LYS A 117 -0.82 -8.55 -13.27
N MET A 118 -0.07 -9.66 -13.16
CA MET A 118 -0.56 -10.99 -13.50
C MET A 118 -1.62 -11.46 -12.49
N TRP A 119 -1.33 -11.33 -11.20
CA TRP A 119 -2.23 -11.69 -10.12
C TRP A 119 -3.56 -10.94 -10.21
N PHE A 120 -3.53 -9.62 -10.43
CA PHE A 120 -4.71 -8.78 -10.60
C PHE A 120 -5.58 -9.24 -11.78
N LYS A 121 -4.95 -9.66 -12.87
CA LYS A 121 -5.66 -10.07 -14.08
C LYS A 121 -6.28 -11.47 -13.97
N TYR A 122 -5.56 -12.42 -13.36
CA TYR A 122 -5.90 -13.85 -13.47
C TYR A 122 -6.39 -14.49 -12.18
N GLU A 123 -5.97 -13.97 -11.02
CA GLU A 123 -6.26 -14.55 -9.70
C GLU A 123 -7.25 -13.71 -8.90
N TRP A 124 -7.06 -12.39 -8.87
CA TRP A 124 -7.88 -11.48 -8.07
C TRP A 124 -9.39 -11.57 -8.36
N PRO A 125 -9.88 -11.69 -9.61
CA PRO A 125 -11.32 -11.82 -9.85
C PRO A 125 -11.92 -13.04 -9.16
N LYS A 126 -11.22 -14.19 -9.23
CA LYS A 126 -11.66 -15.46 -8.62
C LYS A 126 -11.63 -15.38 -7.10
N ILE A 127 -10.54 -14.84 -6.55
CA ILE A 127 -10.38 -14.64 -5.11
C ILE A 127 -11.45 -13.68 -4.58
N TYR A 128 -11.71 -12.57 -5.28
CA TYR A 128 -12.73 -11.61 -4.91
C TYR A 128 -14.13 -12.25 -4.86
N GLU A 129 -14.48 -13.08 -5.85
CA GLU A 129 -15.75 -13.83 -5.87
C GLU A 129 -15.84 -14.80 -4.69
N GLN A 130 -14.78 -15.55 -4.38
CA GLN A 130 -14.74 -16.41 -3.19
C GLN A 130 -14.93 -15.61 -1.89
N ILE A 131 -14.28 -14.45 -1.74
CA ILE A 131 -14.46 -13.58 -0.58
C ILE A 131 -15.88 -13.01 -0.50
N ALA A 132 -16.52 -12.76 -1.65
CA ALA A 132 -17.90 -12.31 -1.70
C ALA A 132 -18.87 -13.41 -1.25
N THR A 133 -18.60 -14.68 -1.58
CA THR A 133 -19.44 -15.81 -1.15
C THR A 133 -19.36 -16.10 0.34
N PHE A 134 -18.23 -15.85 1.02
CA PHE A 134 -18.14 -15.97 2.48
C PHE A 134 -18.92 -14.91 3.27
N LYS A 135 -19.51 -13.92 2.59
CA LYS A 135 -20.32 -12.86 3.21
C LYS A 135 -21.82 -13.10 3.08
N ASN A 136 -22.23 -14.21 2.46
CA ASN A 136 -23.60 -14.67 2.39
C ASN A 136 -23.82 -15.85 3.34
#